data_AF-A0A975R277-F1
#
_entry.id   AF-A0A975R277-F1
#
_cell.length_a   1.000
_cell.length_b   1.000
_cell.length_c   1.000
_cell.angle_alpha   90.00
_cell.angle_beta   90.00
_cell.angle_gamma   90.00
#
_symmetry.space_group_name_H-M   'P 1'
#
loop_
_entity.id
_entity.type
_entity.pdbx_description
1 polymer ?
#
loop_
_entity_poly.entity_id
_entity_poly.type
_entity_poly.pdbx_seq_one_letter_code
_entity_poly.pdbx_strand_id
1 'polypeptide(L)'
;MFFLTSGHNLRLLALSLSGPATAAGLLMLLPPLLGLIRRRWLRLLTGSVLGLAAAAGALLFLLYWFFHLIFADTDYSLVEGPDGERVVVIVSFYDRMEFDVYRHVSGVWYDAALSSTVTGDSILDPGSCTLDPAKAGHLLTCRQGTWEIPGS
;
A
#
# COMPACT_ATOMS: atom_id res chain seq x y z
N MET A 1 11.98 -12.00 -1.42
CA MET A 1 11.36 -10.74 -0.94
C MET A 1 11.89 -9.64 -1.84
N PHE A 2 11.05 -9.08 -2.70
CA PHE A 2 11.44 -8.05 -3.68
C PHE A 2 11.12 -6.67 -3.12
N PHE A 3 11.97 -5.68 -3.40
CA PHE A 3 11.73 -4.30 -2.97
C PHE A 3 11.03 -3.56 -4.11
N LEU A 4 9.70 -3.58 -4.08
CA LEU A 4 8.87 -2.78 -4.97
C LEU A 4 8.89 -1.34 -4.45
N THR A 5 9.63 -0.44 -5.10
CA THR A 5 9.60 1.00 -4.83
C THR A 5 8.34 1.62 -5.42
N SER A 6 7.17 1.11 -5.04
CA SER A 6 5.90 1.77 -5.31
C SER A 6 5.71 2.92 -4.33
N GLY A 7 5.26 4.08 -4.82
CA GLY A 7 4.84 5.19 -3.97
C GLY A 7 3.79 4.79 -2.92
N HIS A 8 3.05 3.70 -3.17
CA HIS A 8 2.11 3.11 -2.22
C HIS A 8 2.81 2.55 -0.97
N ASN A 9 3.94 1.84 -1.15
CA ASN A 9 4.71 1.29 -0.03
C ASN A 9 5.31 2.39 0.84
N LEU A 10 5.79 3.48 0.23
CA LEU A 10 6.29 4.67 0.95
C LEU A 10 5.19 5.35 1.77
N ARG A 11 3.97 5.46 1.23
CA ARG A 11 2.82 6.02 1.96
C ARG A 11 2.44 5.15 3.15
N LEU A 12 2.41 3.83 2.99
CA LEU A 12 2.16 2.88 4.07
C LEU A 12 3.25 2.91 5.16
N LEU A 13 4.51 3.07 4.75
CA LEU A 13 5.65 3.20 5.66
C LEU A 13 5.59 4.51 6.45
N ALA A 14 5.22 5.62 5.79
CA ALA A 14 4.98 6.89 6.45
C ALA A 14 3.78 6.82 7.41
N LEU A 15 2.69 6.14 7.03
CA LEU A 15 1.51 5.97 7.89
C LEU A 15 1.83 5.11 9.13
N SER A 16 2.60 4.02 8.95
CA SER A 16 3.04 3.14 10.04
C SER A 16 3.98 3.82 11.02
N LEU A 17 4.84 4.73 10.56
CA LEU A 17 5.76 5.47 11.43
C LEU A 17 5.09 6.67 12.10
N SER A 18 4.19 7.37 11.39
CA SER A 18 3.52 8.57 11.92
C SER A 18 2.58 8.26 13.07
N GLY A 19 1.80 7.17 13.02
CA GLY A 19 0.92 6.74 14.11
C GLY A 19 1.62 6.64 15.48
N PRO A 20 2.62 5.75 15.64
CA PRO A 20 3.35 5.60 16.90
C PRO A 20 4.16 6.84 17.28
N ALA A 21 4.73 7.57 16.32
CA ALA A 21 5.42 8.83 16.61
C ALA A 21 4.47 9.88 17.22
N THR A 22 3.26 10.00 16.69
CA THR A 22 2.24 10.91 17.20
C THR A 22 1.77 10.49 18.59
N ALA A 23 1.58 9.19 18.83
CA ALA A 23 1.21 8.66 20.14
C ALA A 23 2.31 8.90 21.20
N ALA A 24 3.58 8.68 20.83
CA ALA A 24 4.73 8.95 21.70
C ALA A 24 4.86 10.45 22.03
N GLY A 25 4.68 11.32 21.03
CA GLY A 25 4.66 12.77 21.23
C GLY A 25 3.54 13.20 22.19
N LEU A 26 2.33 12.66 22.03
CA LEU A 26 1.21 12.96 22.91
C LEU A 26 1.49 12.51 24.35
N LEU A 27 2.05 11.31 24.54
CA LEU A 27 2.41 10.76 25.85
C LEU A 27 3.46 11.61 26.57
N MET A 28 4.39 12.23 25.85
CA MET A 28 5.37 13.15 26.43
C MET A 28 4.76 14.52 26.79
N LEU A 29 3.78 15.01 26.03
CA LEU A 29 3.12 16.30 26.25
C LEU A 29 2.02 16.27 27.32
N LEU A 30 1.39 15.12 27.53
CA LEU A 30 0.32 14.90 28.51
C LEU A 30 0.73 15.26 29.96
N PRO A 31 1.85 14.77 30.51
CA PRO A 31 2.28 15.08 31.87
C PRO A 31 2.50 16.57 32.16
N PRO A 32 3.24 17.35 31.34
CA PRO A 32 3.41 18.78 31.60
C PRO A 32 2.12 19.58 31.43
N LEU A 33 1.25 19.23 30.49
CA LEU A 33 -0.05 19.89 30.30
C LEU A 33 -1.01 19.62 31.47
N LEU A 34 -1.09 18.38 31.95
CA LEU A 34 -1.84 18.05 33.15
C LEU A 34 -1.24 18.74 34.38
N GLY A 35 0.09 18.91 34.40
CA GLY A 35 0.88 19.71 35.35
C GLY A 35 0.27 21.07 35.68
N LEU A 36 -0.25 21.78 34.66
CA LEU A 36 -0.78 23.14 34.77
C LEU A 36 -2.18 23.21 35.41
N ILE A 37 -2.91 22.10 35.49
CA ILE A 37 -4.26 22.06 36.05
C ILE A 37 -4.19 21.87 37.57
N ARG A 38 -4.47 22.95 38.31
CA ARG A 38 -4.41 23.00 39.79
C ARG A 38 -5.48 22.15 40.49
N ARG A 39 -6.62 21.88 39.85
CA ARG A 39 -7.75 21.13 40.44
C ARG A 39 -7.69 19.64 40.04
N ARG A 40 -7.59 18.76 41.05
CA ARG A 40 -7.44 17.30 40.88
C ARG A 40 -8.57 16.63 40.07
N TRP A 41 -9.82 17.05 40.27
CA TRP A 41 -10.97 16.49 39.55
C TRP A 41 -10.99 16.86 38.07
N LEU A 42 -10.63 18.10 37.72
CA LEU A 42 -10.47 18.52 36.33
C LEU A 42 -9.33 17.74 35.66
N ARG A 43 -8.20 17.55 36.35
CA ARG A 43 -7.08 16.74 35.84
C ARG A 43 -7.51 15.30 35.53
N LEU A 44 -8.34 14.69 36.37
CA LEU A 44 -8.89 13.34 36.15
C LEU A 44 -9.83 13.31 34.95
N LEU A 45 -10.77 14.25 34.83
CA LEU A 45 -11.69 14.33 33.69
C LEU A 45 -10.95 14.52 32.37
N THR A 46 -10.00 15.46 32.32
CA THR A 46 -9.21 15.72 31.10
C THR A 46 -8.36 14.51 30.73
N GLY A 47 -7.76 13.83 31.72
CA GLY A 47 -7.02 12.60 31.51
C GLY A 47 -7.89 11.47 30.95
N SER A 48 -9.08 11.26 31.50
CA SER A 48 -10.03 10.24 31.03
C SER A 48 -10.52 10.52 29.61
N VAL A 49 -10.84 11.78 29.28
CA VAL A 49 -11.27 12.17 27.94
C VAL A 49 -10.13 11.97 26.93
N LEU A 50 -8.90 12.37 27.26
CA LEU A 50 -7.75 12.10 26.39
C LEU A 50 -7.49 10.61 26.23
N GLY A 51 -7.61 9.82 27.29
CA GLY A 51 -7.47 8.37 27.24
C GLY A 51 -8.50 7.71 26.32
N LEU A 52 -9.77 8.13 26.41
CA LEU A 52 -10.84 7.67 25.53
C LEU A 52 -10.61 8.07 24.07
N ALA A 53 -10.20 9.31 23.83
CA ALA A 53 -9.88 9.79 22.49
C ALA A 53 -8.68 9.03 21.88
N ALA A 54 -7.63 8.80 22.67
CA ALA A 54 -6.48 8.02 22.26
C ALA A 54 -6.84 6.55 21.99
N ALA A 55 -7.66 5.93 22.83
CA ALA A 55 -8.15 4.57 22.63
C ALA A 55 -9.01 4.44 21.37
N ALA A 56 -9.90 5.40 21.10
CA ALA A 56 -10.69 5.44 19.89
C ALA A 56 -9.81 5.61 18.63
N GLY A 57 -8.83 6.52 18.68
CA GLY A 57 -7.87 6.70 17.59
C GLY A 57 -7.01 5.47 17.34
N ALA A 58 -6.51 4.83 18.41
CA ALA A 58 -5.74 3.60 18.33
C ALA A 58 -6.60 2.45 17.76
N LEU A 59 -7.88 2.36 18.14
CA LEU A 59 -8.80 1.37 17.60
C LEU A 59 -9.00 1.54 16.09
N LEU A 60 -9.22 2.78 15.61
CA LEU A 60 -9.34 3.07 14.18
C LEU A 60 -8.06 2.75 13.41
N PHE A 61 -6.90 3.08 13.99
CA PHE A 61 -5.61 2.75 13.42
C PHE A 61 -5.39 1.23 13.34
N LEU A 62 -5.73 0.50 14.40
CA LEU A 62 -5.64 -0.96 14.43
C LEU A 62 -6.61 -1.62 13.45
N LEU A 63 -7.84 -1.11 13.34
CA LEU A 63 -8.81 -1.58 12.35
C LEU A 63 -8.28 -1.36 10.94
N TYR A 64 -7.76 -0.17 10.63
CA TYR A 64 -7.13 0.11 9.34
C TYR A 64 -6.02 -0.90 9.03
N TRP A 65 -5.11 -1.16 9.98
CA TRP A 65 -4.05 -2.15 9.81
C TRP A 65 -4.55 -3.59 9.70
N PHE A 66 -5.57 -3.96 10.47
CA PHE A 66 -6.16 -5.30 10.44
C PHE A 66 -6.84 -5.57 9.09
N PHE A 67 -7.62 -4.61 8.58
CA PHE A 67 -8.18 -4.68 7.22
C PHE A 67 -7.08 -4.65 6.17
N HIS A 68 -6.01 -3.87 6.36
CA HIS A 68 -4.91 -3.88 5.42
C HIS A 68 -4.19 -5.24 5.40
N LEU A 69 -3.90 -5.85 6.55
CA LEU A 69 -3.17 -7.12 6.66
C LEU A 69 -3.99 -8.34 6.22
N ILE A 70 -5.27 -8.41 6.58
CA ILE A 70 -6.14 -9.54 6.21
C ILE A 70 -6.41 -9.55 4.71
N PHE A 71 -6.52 -8.36 4.13
CA PHE A 71 -6.85 -8.22 2.73
C PHE A 71 -5.65 -7.82 1.85
N ALA A 72 -4.43 -7.82 2.40
CA ALA A 72 -3.17 -7.67 1.67
C ALA A 72 -2.81 -8.91 0.83
N ASP A 73 -3.76 -9.79 0.56
CA ASP A 73 -3.69 -10.73 -0.56
C ASP A 73 -3.73 -9.90 -1.84
N THR A 74 -2.57 -9.35 -2.17
CA THR A 74 -2.32 -8.67 -3.43
C THR A 74 -2.11 -9.77 -4.44
N ASP A 75 -3.08 -9.95 -5.33
CA ASP A 75 -2.92 -10.84 -6.46
C ASP A 75 -1.79 -10.26 -7.33
N TYR A 76 -0.63 -10.93 -7.28
CA TYR A 76 0.51 -10.59 -8.10
C TYR A 76 0.92 -11.78 -8.95
N SER A 77 1.39 -11.50 -10.17
CA SER A 77 1.96 -12.50 -11.05
C SER A 77 3.27 -11.98 -11.63
N LEU A 78 4.28 -12.83 -11.59
CA LEU A 78 5.51 -12.62 -12.32
C LEU A 78 5.31 -13.17 -13.73
N VAL A 79 5.36 -12.27 -14.71
CA VAL A 79 5.27 -12.62 -16.12
C VAL A 79 6.66 -12.52 -16.72
N GLU A 80 7.19 -13.65 -17.17
CA GLU A 80 8.48 -13.71 -17.85
C GLU A 80 8.25 -13.73 -19.36
N GLY A 81 8.90 -12.81 -20.05
CA GLY A 81 8.96 -12.76 -21.49
C GLY A 81 10.06 -13.69 -22.04
N PRO A 82 9.96 -14.08 -23.31
CA PRO A 82 10.90 -15.01 -23.94
C PRO A 82 12.33 -14.45 -24.08
N ASP A 83 12.49 -13.13 -24.08
CA ASP A 83 13.80 -12.46 -24.14
C ASP A 83 14.47 -12.32 -22.76
N GLY A 84 13.89 -12.92 -21.71
CA GLY A 84 14.35 -12.79 -20.33
C GLY A 84 13.87 -11.50 -19.63
N GLU A 85 13.08 -10.69 -20.33
CA GLU A 85 12.31 -9.57 -19.76
C GLU A 85 11.34 -10.09 -18.69
N ARG A 86 11.19 -9.36 -17.59
CA ARG A 86 10.34 -9.78 -16.48
C ARG A 86 9.53 -8.61 -15.97
N VAL A 87 8.23 -8.81 -15.86
CA VAL A 87 7.32 -7.82 -15.30
C VAL A 87 6.52 -8.43 -14.17
N VAL A 88 6.23 -7.64 -13.15
CA VAL A 88 5.32 -8.00 -12.08
C VAL A 88 4.04 -7.20 -12.29
N VAL A 89 2.94 -7.92 -12.45
CA VAL A 89 1.60 -7.32 -12.51
C VAL A 89 1.01 -7.43 -11.11
N ILE A 90 0.58 -6.30 -10.53
CA ILE A 90 0.01 -6.21 -9.20
C ILE A 90 -1.39 -5.61 -9.34
N VAL A 91 -2.40 -6.33 -8.86
CA VAL A 91 -3.77 -5.80 -8.81
C VAL A 91 -3.95 -4.98 -7.53
N SER A 92 -4.56 -3.81 -7.67
CA SER A 92 -4.89 -2.96 -6.54
C SER A 92 -5.90 -3.66 -5.65
N PHE A 93 -5.64 -3.63 -4.35
CA PHE A 93 -6.54 -4.21 -3.36
C PHE A 93 -7.87 -3.43 -3.27
N TYR A 94 -7.79 -2.09 -3.31
CA TYR A 94 -8.95 -1.23 -3.09
C TYR A 94 -9.90 -1.23 -4.28
N ASP A 95 -9.34 -1.25 -5.49
CA ASP A 95 -10.08 -1.34 -6.74
C ASP A 95 -9.49 -2.48 -7.56
N ARG A 96 -10.15 -3.64 -7.58
CA ARG A 96 -9.70 -4.80 -8.35
C ARG A 96 -9.75 -4.59 -9.87
N MET A 97 -10.25 -3.44 -10.33
CA MET A 97 -10.11 -3.02 -11.72
C MET A 97 -8.81 -2.24 -11.96
N GLU A 98 -8.17 -1.68 -10.94
CA GLU A 98 -6.89 -0.99 -11.04
C GLU A 98 -5.71 -1.96 -10.88
N PHE A 99 -4.67 -1.78 -11.68
CA PHE A 99 -3.46 -2.58 -11.59
C PHE A 99 -2.22 -1.76 -11.96
N ASP A 100 -1.11 -2.18 -11.40
CA ASP A 100 0.21 -1.64 -11.66
C ASP A 100 1.10 -2.71 -12.29
N VAL A 101 1.94 -2.30 -13.23
CA VAL A 101 2.97 -3.14 -13.85
C VAL A 101 4.33 -2.57 -13.48
N TYR A 102 5.18 -3.43 -12.93
CA TYR A 102 6.56 -3.09 -12.60
C TYR A 102 7.51 -3.88 -13.49
N ARG A 103 8.47 -3.21 -14.11
CA ARG A 103 9.49 -3.85 -14.97
C ARG A 103 10.73 -4.16 -14.15
N HIS A 104 11.32 -5.33 -14.39
CA HIS A 104 12.59 -5.73 -13.77
C HIS A 104 13.73 -4.83 -14.27
N VAL A 105 14.51 -4.27 -13.36
CA VAL A 105 15.65 -3.41 -13.70
C VAL A 105 16.95 -4.14 -13.42
N SER A 106 17.14 -4.64 -12.19
CA SER A 106 18.34 -5.37 -11.80
C SER A 106 18.12 -6.14 -10.50
N GLY A 107 18.71 -7.33 -10.35
CA GLY A 107 18.64 -8.11 -9.12
C GLY A 107 17.20 -8.30 -8.61
N VAL A 108 16.84 -7.63 -7.51
CA VAL A 108 15.50 -7.65 -6.90
C VAL A 108 14.72 -6.33 -7.06
N TRP A 109 15.23 -5.41 -7.88
CA TRP A 109 14.67 -4.08 -8.13
C TRP A 109 13.74 -4.08 -9.33
N TYR A 110 12.60 -3.43 -9.15
CA TYR A 110 11.59 -3.24 -10.17
C TYR A 110 11.10 -1.80 -10.16
N ASP A 111 10.98 -1.19 -11.34
CA ASP A 111 10.47 0.17 -11.51
C ASP A 111 9.03 0.15 -12.04
N ALA A 112 8.24 1.12 -11.60
CA ALA A 112 6.87 1.29 -12.08
C ALA A 112 6.90 1.64 -13.57
N ALA A 113 6.25 0.82 -14.40
CA ALA A 113 6.22 0.98 -15.84
C ALA A 113 4.85 1.47 -16.33
N LEU A 114 3.76 0.96 -15.74
CA LEU A 114 2.40 1.31 -16.09
C LEU A 114 1.50 1.25 -14.86
N SER A 115 0.53 2.15 -14.79
CA SER A 115 -0.61 2.06 -13.87
C SER A 115 -1.86 2.29 -14.71
N SER A 116 -2.81 1.36 -14.67
CA SER A 116 -3.99 1.38 -15.53
C SER A 116 -5.17 0.70 -14.85
N THR A 117 -6.36 0.95 -15.40
CA THR A 117 -7.59 0.25 -15.03
C THR A 117 -8.05 -0.69 -16.15
N VAL A 118 -8.68 -1.78 -15.77
CA VAL A 118 -9.39 -2.67 -16.68
C VAL A 118 -10.70 -2.00 -17.09
N THR A 119 -10.95 -1.94 -18.39
CA THR A 119 -12.23 -1.48 -18.94
C THR A 119 -13.19 -2.66 -19.05
N GLY A 120 -14.25 -2.67 -18.23
CA GLY A 120 -15.33 -3.67 -18.28
C GLY A 120 -15.76 -4.17 -16.89
N ASP A 121 -16.59 -5.22 -16.87
CA ASP A 121 -17.16 -5.78 -15.62
C ASP A 121 -16.32 -6.91 -15.01
N SER A 122 -15.16 -7.24 -15.60
CA SER A 122 -14.31 -8.34 -15.15
C SER A 122 -13.04 -7.86 -14.45
N ILE A 123 -12.75 -8.44 -13.29
CA ILE A 123 -11.52 -8.23 -12.52
C ILE A 123 -10.32 -8.75 -13.31
N LEU A 124 -9.17 -8.07 -13.20
CA LEU A 124 -7.90 -8.53 -13.79
C LEU A 124 -7.45 -9.83 -13.11
N ASP A 125 -7.12 -10.83 -13.91
CA ASP A 125 -6.47 -12.05 -13.43
C ASP A 125 -4.99 -11.99 -13.82
N PRO A 126 -4.08 -11.64 -12.89
CA PRO A 126 -2.67 -11.47 -13.21
C PRO A 126 -2.02 -12.80 -13.62
N GLY A 127 -2.58 -13.95 -13.24
CA GLY A 127 -2.12 -15.28 -13.66
C GLY A 127 -2.39 -15.58 -15.15
N SER A 128 -3.30 -14.82 -15.78
CA SER A 128 -3.62 -14.95 -17.21
C SER A 128 -2.75 -14.08 -18.11
N CYS A 129 -1.84 -13.28 -17.54
CA CYS A 129 -1.05 -12.31 -18.28
C CYS A 129 0.19 -12.93 -18.92
N THR A 130 0.50 -12.48 -20.13
CA THR A 130 1.67 -12.89 -20.92
C THR A 130 2.30 -11.67 -21.59
N LEU A 131 3.61 -11.73 -21.82
CA LEU A 131 4.35 -10.72 -22.57
C LEU A 131 4.48 -11.15 -24.04
N ASP A 132 4.16 -10.25 -24.97
CA ASP A 132 4.26 -10.55 -26.40
C ASP A 132 5.73 -10.58 -26.86
N PRO A 133 6.24 -11.73 -27.37
CA PRO A 133 7.56 -11.81 -27.98
C PRO A 133 7.75 -10.85 -29.16
N ALA A 134 6.71 -10.66 -29.98
CA ALA A 134 6.82 -9.92 -31.22
C ALA A 134 7.09 -8.43 -30.99
N LYS A 135 6.75 -7.93 -29.80
CA LYS A 135 7.00 -6.56 -29.36
C LYS A 135 8.04 -6.50 -28.22
N ALA A 136 8.94 -7.47 -28.11
CA ALA A 136 10.01 -7.51 -27.09
C ALA A 136 9.49 -7.25 -25.65
N GLY A 137 8.33 -7.80 -25.29
CA GLY A 137 7.75 -7.60 -23.95
C GLY A 137 7.22 -6.19 -23.66
N HIS A 138 7.06 -5.33 -24.67
CA HIS A 138 6.37 -4.04 -24.52
C HIS A 138 4.84 -4.17 -24.57
N LEU A 139 4.31 -5.37 -24.79
CA LEU A 139 2.87 -5.59 -24.82
C LEU A 139 2.50 -6.65 -23.79
N LEU A 140 1.71 -6.23 -22.80
CA LEU A 140 1.12 -7.11 -21.81
C LEU A 140 -0.27 -7.53 -22.29
N THR A 141 -0.46 -8.83 -22.50
CA THR A 141 -1.74 -9.39 -22.88
C THR A 141 -2.25 -10.26 -21.74
N CYS A 142 -3.38 -9.86 -21.15
CA CYS A 142 -4.13 -10.66 -20.19
C CYS A 142 -5.48 -11.03 -20.81
N ARG A 143 -6.24 -11.92 -20.16
CA ARG A 143 -7.57 -12.31 -20.66
C ARG A 143 -8.53 -11.12 -20.81
N GLN A 144 -8.38 -10.11 -19.95
CA GLN A 144 -9.26 -8.94 -19.86
C GLN A 144 -8.88 -7.82 -20.83
N GLY A 145 -7.69 -7.86 -21.43
CA GLY A 145 -7.24 -6.77 -22.28
C GLY A 145 -5.76 -6.82 -22.62
N THR A 146 -5.33 -5.82 -23.38
CA THR A 146 -3.96 -5.67 -23.82
C THR A 146 -3.49 -4.25 -23.55
N TRP A 147 -2.30 -4.12 -22.96
CA TRP A 147 -1.73 -2.84 -22.59
C TRP A 147 -0.30 -2.72 -23.10
N GLU A 148 0.04 -1.55 -23.64
CA GLU A 148 1.40 -1.23 -24.02
C GLU A 148 2.17 -0.74 -22.79
N ILE A 149 3.25 -1.44 -22.47
CA ILE A 149 4.20 -1.06 -21.43
C ILE A 149 5.21 -0.10 -22.09
N PRO A 150 5.34 1.14 -21.60
CA PRO A 150 6.31 2.09 -22.11
C PRO A 150 7.71 1.48 -22.13
N GLY A 151 8.45 1.73 -23.21
CA GLY A 151 9.87 1.42 -23.22
C GLY A 151 10.66 2.39 -22.35
N SER A 152 11.69 1.87 -21.70
CA SER A 152 12.71 2.64 -20.99
C SER A 152 13.52 3.50 -21.95
#